data_AF-H6RP70-F1
#
_entry.id   AF-H6RP70-F1
#
_cell.length_a   1.000
_cell.length_b   1.000
_cell.length_c   1.000
_cell.angle_alpha   90.00
_cell.angle_beta   90.00
_cell.angle_gamma   90.00
#
_symmetry.space_group_name_H-M   'P 1'
#
loop_
_entity.id
_entity.type
_entity.pdbx_description
1 polymer ?
#
loop_
_entity_poly.entity_id
_entity_poly.type
_entity_poly.pdbx_seq_one_letter_code
_entity_poly.pdbx_strand_id
1 'polypeptide(L)'
;MMTEAELSAKNPTKDKDYEIAINGSRFEVDAETVTYEQVVGLGFPHRDPNVIYSVAYRKAKGGHGGSGTLVPGTSVTVKKKGTSFDVTATTRS
;
A
#
# COMPACT_ATOMS: atom_id res chain seq x y z
N MET A 1 -18.17 24.81 10.03
CA MET A 1 -17.02 24.00 10.49
C MET A 1 -16.54 23.21 9.29
N MET A 2 -15.36 23.51 8.77
CA MET A 2 -14.74 22.76 7.68
C MET A 2 -13.78 21.74 8.29
N THR A 3 -13.89 20.47 7.95
CA THR A 3 -12.83 19.48 8.18
C THR A 3 -12.95 18.35 7.17
N GLU A 4 -12.02 18.38 6.22
CA GLU A 4 -11.47 17.27 5.41
C GLU A 4 -12.48 16.39 4.67
N ALA A 5 -12.94 16.86 3.52
CA ALA A 5 -12.35 16.47 2.23
C ALA A 5 -12.86 15.10 1.76
N GLU A 6 -13.86 15.17 0.90
CA GLU A 6 -14.01 14.28 -0.24
C GLU A 6 -12.65 13.77 -0.75
N LEU A 7 -12.29 12.54 -0.44
CA LEU A 7 -11.37 11.79 -1.29
C LEU A 7 -12.05 10.51 -1.76
N SER A 8 -12.63 10.63 -2.94
CA SER A 8 -12.81 9.56 -3.93
C SER A 8 -13.75 8.42 -3.54
N ALA A 9 -15.04 8.71 -3.69
CA ALA A 9 -15.89 7.80 -4.45
C ALA A 9 -15.31 7.61 -5.86
N LYS A 10 -14.47 6.59 -6.04
CA LYS A 10 -14.07 6.08 -7.36
C LYS A 10 -14.26 4.57 -7.40
N ASN A 11 -15.44 4.17 -7.86
CA ASN A 11 -15.61 2.93 -8.60
C ASN A 11 -16.30 3.36 -9.90
N PRO A 12 -15.73 3.06 -11.08
CA PRO A 12 -16.15 1.82 -11.74
C PRO A 12 -15.04 1.12 -12.54
N THR A 13 -15.31 -0.14 -12.89
CA THR A 13 -14.54 -1.07 -13.76
C THR A 13 -13.23 -1.61 -13.16
N LYS A 14 -13.38 -2.54 -12.21
CA LYS A 14 -12.30 -3.28 -11.56
C LYS A 14 -11.82 -4.44 -12.44
N ASP A 15 -11.02 -4.15 -13.45
CA ASP A 15 -10.10 -5.15 -14.00
C ASP A 15 -9.01 -5.37 -12.94
N LYS A 16 -8.94 -6.56 -12.33
CA LYS A 16 -7.87 -6.96 -11.40
C LYS A 16 -6.56 -7.14 -12.17
N ASP A 17 -6.03 -6.03 -12.64
CA ASP A 17 -4.90 -5.99 -13.57
C ASP A 17 -3.56 -5.77 -12.86
N TYR A 18 -3.59 -5.45 -11.56
CA TYR A 18 -2.41 -5.00 -10.82
C TYR A 18 -1.91 -6.11 -9.89
N GLU A 19 -0.75 -6.66 -10.24
CA GLU A 19 -0.05 -7.66 -9.45
C GLU A 19 0.99 -6.97 -8.57
N ILE A 20 0.80 -7.07 -7.25
CA ILE A 20 1.71 -6.55 -6.23
C ILE A 20 2.25 -7.71 -5.38
N ALA A 21 3.47 -7.59 -4.87
CA ALA A 21 4.04 -8.60 -3.97
C ALA A 21 4.27 -8.00 -2.59
N ILE A 22 3.60 -8.46 -1.54
CA ILE A 22 3.75 -7.98 -0.16
C ILE A 22 4.55 -9.02 0.63
N ASN A 23 5.72 -8.65 1.16
CA ASN A 23 6.65 -9.56 1.86
C ASN A 23 6.91 -10.88 1.09
N GLY A 24 7.01 -10.80 -0.23
CA GLY A 24 7.19 -11.95 -1.12
C GLY A 24 5.91 -12.71 -1.50
N SER A 25 4.78 -12.41 -0.87
CA SER A 25 3.47 -12.99 -1.23
C SER A 25 2.80 -12.16 -2.32
N ARG A 26 2.39 -12.79 -3.41
CA ARG A 26 1.74 -12.09 -4.54
C ARG A 26 0.25 -11.88 -4.26
N PHE A 27 -0.21 -10.65 -4.48
CA PHE A 27 -1.59 -10.23 -4.35
C PHE A 27 -2.02 -9.51 -5.62
N GLU A 28 -3.26 -9.73 -6.01
CA GLU A 28 -3.90 -9.01 -7.12
C GLU A 28 -4.82 -7.95 -6.53
N VAL A 29 -4.60 -6.70 -6.92
CA VAL A 29 -5.44 -5.57 -6.51
C VAL A 29 -6.18 -5.03 -7.73
N ASP A 30 -7.40 -4.59 -7.49
CA ASP A 30 -8.25 -3.99 -8.51
C ASP A 30 -7.98 -2.50 -8.75
N ALA A 31 -7.14 -1.89 -7.91
CA ALA A 31 -6.82 -0.48 -7.97
C ALA A 31 -5.33 -0.29 -8.24
N GLU A 32 -4.99 0.63 -9.15
CA GLU A 32 -3.59 1.05 -9.31
C GLU A 32 -3.09 1.84 -8.10
N THR A 33 -3.97 2.35 -7.24
CA THR A 33 -3.59 3.09 -6.04
C THR A 33 -3.80 2.19 -4.84
N VAL A 34 -2.72 1.95 -4.10
CA VAL A 34 -2.74 1.12 -2.89
C VAL A 34 -2.39 2.00 -1.70
N THR A 35 -3.20 1.88 -0.65
CA THR A 35 -3.03 2.65 0.59
C THR A 35 -2.22 1.88 1.62
N TYR A 36 -1.62 2.62 2.55
CA TYR A 36 -0.86 2.03 3.66
C TYR A 36 -1.68 0.98 4.44
N GLU A 37 -2.90 1.35 4.84
CA GLU A 37 -3.84 0.48 5.56
C GLU A 37 -4.07 -0.85 4.81
N GLN A 38 -4.24 -0.77 3.49
CA GLN A 38 -4.50 -1.92 2.65
C GLN A 38 -3.28 -2.84 2.55
N VAL A 39 -2.07 -2.30 2.36
CA VAL A 39 -0.84 -3.12 2.32
C VAL A 39 -0.59 -3.79 3.67
N VAL A 40 -0.69 -3.04 4.77
CA VAL A 40 -0.49 -3.57 6.12
C VAL A 40 -1.55 -4.63 6.43
N GLY A 41 -2.82 -4.38 6.11
CA GLY A 41 -3.90 -5.35 6.35
C GLY A 41 -3.75 -6.65 5.54
N LEU A 42 -3.23 -6.58 4.31
CA LEU A 42 -2.96 -7.77 3.49
C LEU A 42 -1.74 -8.56 3.97
N GLY A 43 -0.66 -7.88 4.37
CA GLY A 43 0.57 -8.52 4.85
C GLY A 43 0.50 -9.01 6.30
N PHE A 44 -0.25 -8.29 7.15
CA PHE A 44 -0.39 -8.54 8.58
C PHE A 44 -1.87 -8.39 8.99
N PRO A 45 -2.69 -9.46 8.82
CA PRO A 45 -4.09 -9.43 9.24
C PRO A 45 -4.24 -9.29 10.77
N HIS A 46 -3.28 -9.81 11.54
CA HIS A 46 -3.17 -9.59 12.99
C HIS A 46 -2.17 -8.48 13.27
N ARG A 47 -2.64 -7.23 13.16
CA ARG A 47 -1.82 -6.04 13.46
C ARG A 47 -1.96 -5.64 14.93
N ASP A 48 -0.84 -5.37 15.57
CA ASP A 48 -0.78 -4.82 16.92
C ASP A 48 -0.73 -3.29 16.86
N PRO A 49 -1.64 -2.57 17.54
CA PRO A 49 -1.63 -1.10 17.53
C PRO A 49 -0.40 -0.49 18.21
N ASN A 50 0.32 -1.28 19.01
CA ASN A 50 1.56 -0.87 19.69
C ASN A 50 2.81 -1.08 18.81
N VAL A 51 2.65 -1.63 17.60
CA VAL A 51 3.76 -1.93 16.68
C VAL A 51 3.77 -0.91 15.55
N ILE A 52 4.95 -0.36 15.27
CA ILE A 52 5.12 0.55 14.12
C ILE A 52 5.36 -0.30 12.88
N TYR A 53 4.42 -0.29 11.94
CA TYR A 53 4.59 -0.96 10.65
C TYR A 53 5.21 0.00 9.64
N SER A 54 6.42 -0.33 9.20
CA SER A 54 7.06 0.38 8.09
C SER A 54 6.73 -0.35 6.79
N VAL A 55 6.19 0.36 5.81
CA VAL A 55 5.84 -0.20 4.50
C VAL A 55 6.77 0.40 3.47
N ALA A 56 7.79 -0.33 3.04
CA ALA A 56 8.61 0.07 1.91
C ALA A 56 7.96 -0.43 0.60
N TYR A 57 7.94 0.38 -0.44
CA TYR A 57 7.52 -0.03 -1.77
C TYR A 57 8.67 0.08 -2.76
N ARG A 58 8.65 -0.77 -3.78
CA ARG A 58 9.67 -0.86 -4.83
C ARG A 58 9.00 -1.12 -6.18
N LYS A 59 9.60 -0.56 -7.25
CA LYS A 59 9.06 -0.60 -8.62
C LYS A 59 7.61 -0.08 -8.74
N ALA A 60 7.21 0.84 -7.88
CA ALA A 60 5.97 1.60 -8.02
C ALA A 60 6.08 2.65 -9.15
N LYS A 61 4.95 3.27 -9.51
CA LYS A 61 4.87 4.32 -10.54
C LYS A 61 5.29 5.71 -10.02
N GLY A 62 5.42 5.88 -8.70
CA GLY A 62 5.77 7.15 -8.05
C GLY A 62 7.19 7.68 -8.34
N GLY A 63 7.36 8.99 -8.15
CA GLY A 63 8.64 9.71 -8.35
C GLY A 63 9.74 9.25 -7.38
N HIS A 64 11.00 9.40 -7.80
CA HIS A 64 12.25 8.88 -7.17
C HIS A 64 12.56 7.39 -7.43
N GLY A 65 12.48 6.95 -8.68
CA GLY A 65 12.95 5.61 -9.09
C GLY A 65 11.99 4.46 -8.76
N GLY A 66 10.76 4.78 -8.35
CA GLY A 66 9.73 3.79 -8.03
C GLY A 66 9.95 3.06 -6.70
N SER A 67 10.84 3.54 -5.84
CA SER A 67 11.03 3.02 -4.49
C SER A 67 10.86 4.10 -3.44
N GLY A 68 10.27 3.77 -2.30
CA GLY A 68 10.06 4.70 -1.21
C GLY A 68 9.43 4.01 -0.01
N THR A 69 8.99 4.81 0.96
CA THR A 69 8.26 4.31 2.14
C THR A 69 6.86 4.92 2.13
N LEU A 70 5.87 4.06 2.32
CA LEU A 70 4.48 4.41 2.47
C LEU A 70 4.21 4.61 3.96
N VAL A 71 3.64 5.76 4.33
CA VAL A 71 3.31 6.11 5.71
C VAL A 71 1.79 6.08 5.92
N PRO A 72 1.31 5.94 7.18
CA PRO A 72 -0.12 6.01 7.47
C PRO A 72 -0.76 7.28 6.89
N GLY A 73 -1.95 7.13 6.29
CA GLY A 73 -2.66 8.22 5.61
C GLY A 73 -2.17 8.54 4.20
N THR A 74 -1.12 7.87 3.70
CA THR A 74 -0.66 8.03 2.31
C THR A 74 -1.00 6.84 1.42
N SER A 75 -0.97 7.10 0.11
CA SER A 75 -1.25 6.14 -0.94
C SER A 75 -0.20 6.22 -2.04
N VAL A 76 0.11 5.10 -2.69
CA VAL A 76 1.05 5.03 -3.80
C VAL A 76 0.41 4.36 -5.00
N THR A 77 0.75 4.86 -6.19
CA THR A 77 0.33 4.25 -7.45
C THR A 77 1.31 3.15 -7.86
N VAL A 78 0.82 1.93 -8.02
CA VAL A 78 1.54 0.73 -8.44
C VAL A 78 1.51 0.57 -9.97
N LYS A 79 2.41 -0.25 -10.50
CA LYS A 79 2.39 -0.63 -11.92
C LYS A 79 1.56 -1.89 -12.10
N LYS A 80 1.13 -2.19 -13.34
CA LYS A 80 0.35 -3.41 -13.63
C LYS A 80 1.04 -4.69 -13.13
N LYS A 81 2.37 -4.80 -13.24
CA LYS A 81 3.12 -5.93 -12.68
C LYS A 81 4.47 -5.52 -12.13
N GLY A 82 4.91 -6.27 -11.12
CA GLY A 82 6.26 -6.20 -10.57
C GLY A 82 6.48 -5.16 -9.49
N THR A 83 5.41 -4.54 -8.98
CA THR A 83 5.51 -3.72 -7.77
C THR A 83 5.60 -4.62 -6.55
N SER A 84 6.50 -4.30 -5.63
CA SER A 84 6.69 -5.06 -4.39
C SER A 84 6.62 -4.12 -3.20
N PHE A 85 6.05 -4.63 -2.12
CA PHE A 85 5.90 -4.00 -0.84
C PHE A 85 6.57 -4.88 0.21
N ASP A 86 7.41 -4.28 1.02
CA ASP A 86 8.05 -4.91 2.17
C ASP A 86 7.42 -4.27 3.41
N VAL A 87 6.72 -5.06 4.23
CA VAL A 87 6.08 -4.59 5.44
C VAL A 87 6.86 -5.13 6.64
N THR A 88 7.40 -4.24 7.44
CA THR A 88 8.23 -4.59 8.60
C THR A 88 7.57 -4.09 9.87
N ALA A 89 7.23 -5.03 10.76
CA ALA A 89 6.84 -4.75 12.13
C ALA A 89 8.07 -4.31 12.94
N THR A 90 8.07 -3.07 13.42
CA THR A 90 9.12 -2.54 14.30
C THR A 90 8.58 -2.47 15.73
N THR A 91 9.04 -3.39 16.58
CA THR A 91 8.87 -3.33 18.03
C THR A 91 10.07 -2.61 18.62
N ARG A 92 9.85 -1.62 19.49
CA ARG A 92 10.93 -1.03 20.27
C ARG A 92 11.27 -2.03 21.39
N SER A 93 12.40 -2.74 21.24
CA SER A 93 12.92 -3.67 22.25
C SER A 93 13.37 -2.96 23.51
#